data_AF-A0A0F8Z1R6-F1
#
_entry.id   AF-A0A0F8Z1R6-F1
#
_cell.length_a   1.000
_cell.length_b   1.000
_cell.length_c   1.000
_cell.angle_alpha   90.00
_cell.angle_beta   90.00
_cell.angle_gamma   90.00
#
_symmetry.space_group_name_H-M   'P 1'
#
loop_
_entity.id
_entity.type
_entity.pdbx_description
1 polymer ?
#
loop_
_entity_poly.entity_id
_entity_poly.type
_entity_poly.pdbx_seq_one_letter_code
_entity_poly.pdbx_strand_id
1 'polypeptide(L)' 'TGIIIGGLPIGMGLLFMLINPDYMGLLFTTTVGRMMLVAAVVLEFLGAMSMKKILAIDI' A
#
# COMPACT_ATOMS: atom_id res chain seq x y z
N THR A 1 -8.97 10.64 -10.69
CA THR A 1 -7.66 9.97 -10.91
C THR A 1 -7.03 9.42 -9.63
N GLY A 2 -7.08 10.11 -8.49
CA GLY A 2 -6.45 9.62 -7.24
C GLY A 2 -6.89 8.23 -6.75
N ILE A 3 -8.11 7.78 -7.05
CA ILE A 3 -8.61 6.44 -6.69
C ILE A 3 -7.83 5.33 -7.43
N ILE A 4 -7.46 5.55 -8.69
CA ILE A 4 -6.69 4.56 -9.47
C ILE A 4 -5.30 4.41 -8.86
N ILE A 5 -4.66 5.52 -8.50
CA ILE A 5 -3.32 5.53 -7.91
C ILE A 5 -3.33 4.92 -6.50
N GLY A 6 -4.31 5.27 -5.66
CA GLY A 6 -4.47 4.69 -4.32
C GLY A 6 -4.85 3.20 -4.32
N GLY A 7 -5.41 2.68 -5.42
CA GLY A 7 -5.72 1.26 -5.56
C GLY A 7 -4.51 0.38 -5.93
N LEU A 8 -3.45 0.97 -6.50
CA LEU A 8 -2.27 0.22 -6.97
C LEU A 8 -1.58 -0.60 -5.88
N PRO A 9 -1.29 -0.07 -4.68
CA PRO A 9 -0.61 -0.84 -3.63
C PRO A 9 -1.38 -2.11 -3.24
N ILE A 10 -2.71 -2.00 -3.14
CA ILE A 10 -3.58 -3.13 -2.80
C ILE A 10 -3.60 -4.15 -3.94
N GLY A 11 -3.79 -3.71 -5.18
CA GLY A 11 -3.80 -4.59 -6.34
C GLY A 11 -2.47 -5.31 -6.55
N MET A 12 -1.36 -4.59 -6.41
CA MET A 12 -0.02 -5.17 -6.50
C MET A 12 0.28 -6.13 -5.34
N GLY A 13 -0.13 -5.78 -4.12
CA GLY A 13 0.00 -6.67 -2.96
C GLY A 13 -0.71 -8.01 -3.18
N LEU A 14 -1.96 -7.97 -3.65
CA LEU A 14 -2.74 -9.17 -3.98
C LEU A 14 -2.08 -9.98 -5.11
N LEU A 15 -1.61 -9.31 -6.16
CA LEU A 15 -0.91 -9.96 -7.27
C LEU A 15 0.36 -10.67 -6.81
N PHE A 16 1.19 -10.02 -5.99
CA PHE A 16 2.41 -10.66 -5.47
C PHE A 16 2.11 -11.81 -4.51
N MET A 17 0.97 -11.79 -3.82
CA MET A 17 0.53 -12.90 -2.99
C MET A 17 0.23 -14.17 -3.82
N LEU A 18 -0.15 -14.01 -5.09
CA LEU A 18 -0.36 -15.12 -6.02
C LEU A 18 0.93 -15.57 -6.71
N ILE A 19 1.81 -14.63 -7.06
CA ILE A 19 3.05 -14.94 -7.81
C ILE A 19 4.14 -15.48 -6.88
N ASN A 20 4.29 -14.93 -5.68
CA ASN A 20 5.34 -15.29 -4.73
C ASN A 20 4.77 -15.41 -3.29
N PRO A 21 3.91 -16.41 -3.02
CA PRO A 21 3.23 -16.57 -1.74
C PRO A 21 4.18 -16.76 -0.56
N ASP A 22 5.30 -17.48 -0.73
CA ASP A 22 6.25 -17.73 0.36
C ASP A 22 6.92 -16.43 0.83
N TYR A 23 7.32 -15.57 -0.11
CA TYR A 23 7.92 -14.28 0.19
C TYR A 23 6.91 -13.33 0.85
N MET A 24 5.68 -13.27 0.33
CA MET A 24 4.61 -12.47 0.94
C MET A 24 4.16 -13.02 2.29
N GLY A 25 4.23 -14.33 2.51
CA GLY A 25 3.94 -14.97 3.79
C GLY A 25 4.83 -14.44 4.92
N LEU A 26 6.09 -14.07 4.63
CA LEU A 26 7.01 -13.48 5.59
C LEU A 26 6.49 -12.17 6.18
N LEU A 27 5.71 -11.39 5.42
CA LEU A 27 5.08 -10.17 5.92
C LEU A 27 4.10 -10.46 7.06
N PHE A 28 3.48 -11.64 7.09
CA PHE A 28 2.47 -12.01 8.09
C PHE A 28 3.03 -12.89 9.22
N THR A 29 4.11 -13.65 8.95
CA THR A 29 4.67 -14.60 9.91
C THR A 29 5.80 -14.02 10.77
N THR A 30 6.55 -13.05 10.25
CA THR A 30 7.69 -12.44 10.97
C THR A 30 7.31 -11.14 11.67
N THR A 31 7.95 -10.85 12.80
CA THR A 31 7.72 -9.59 13.53
C THR A 31 8.07 -8.37 12.69
N VAL A 32 9.20 -8.42 11.97
CA VAL A 32 9.62 -7.33 11.06
C VAL A 32 8.62 -7.17 9.92
N GLY A 33 8.16 -8.27 9.32
CA GLY A 33 7.14 -8.25 8.28
C GLY A 33 5.85 -7.55 8.70
N ARG A 34 5.36 -7.82 9.91
CA ARG A 34 4.16 -7.16 10.46
C ARG A 34 4.38 -5.67 10.68
N MET A 35 5.55 -5.28 11.15
CA MET A 35 5.92 -3.85 11.28
C MET A 35 5.96 -3.17 9.91
N MET A 36 6.45 -3.85 8.87
CA MET A 36 6.43 -3.34 7.50
C MET A 36 5.01 -3.18 6.97
N LEU A 37 4.09 -4.11 7.26
CA LEU A 37 2.68 -3.97 6.88
C LEU A 37 2.02 -2.77 7.56
N VAL A 38 2.25 -2.57 8.85
CA VAL A 38 1.74 -1.39 9.58
C VAL A 38 2.30 -0.11 8.97
N ALA A 39 3.62 -0.06 8.72
CA ALA A 39 4.26 1.09 8.09
C ALA A 39 3.69 1.35 6.69
N ALA A 40 3.46 0.30 5.89
CA ALA A 40 2.86 0.41 4.56
C ALA A 40 1.47 1.04 4.60
N VAL A 41 0.60 0.60 5.52
CA VAL A 41 -0.75 1.18 5.69
C VAL A 41 -0.68 2.65 6.12
N VAL A 42 0.20 2.99 7.06
CA VAL A 42 0.38 4.38 7.51
C VAL A 42 0.86 5.26 6.35
N LEU A 43 1.85 4.81 5.59
CA LEU A 43 2.40 5.54 4.45
C LEU A 43 1.38 5.68 3.32
N GLU A 44 0.58 4.65 3.04
CA GLU A 44 -0.50 4.74 2.05
C GLU A 44 -1.50 5.81 2.47
N PHE A 45 -1.96 5.79 3.72
CA PHE A 45 -2.92 6.77 4.22
C PHE A 45 -2.39 8.21 4.14
N LEU A 46 -1.13 8.42 4.53
CA LEU A 46 -0.46 9.72 4.39
C LEU A 46 -0.34 10.16 2.93
N GLY A 47 -0.03 9.23 2.03
CA GLY A 47 -0.01 9.45 0.58
C GLY A 47 -1.40 9.85 0.06
N ALA A 48 -2.44 9.12 0.45
CA ALA A 48 -3.83 9.41 0.08
C ALA A 48 -4.31 10.77 0.59
N MET A 49 -3.96 11.15 1.83
CA MET A 49 -4.23 12.49 2.36
C MET A 49 -3.49 13.58 1.58
N SER A 50 -2.24 13.32 1.20
CA SER A 50 -1.41 14.26 0.43
C SER A 50 -1.95 14.43 -1.00
N MET A 51 -2.42 13.35 -1.63
CA MET A 51 -3.08 13.40 -2.94
C MET A 51 -4.33 14.29 -2.94
N LYS A 52 -5.13 14.30 -1.86
CA LYS A 52 -6.27 15.22 -1.75
C LYS A 52 -5.85 16.69 -1.80
N LYS A 53 -4.70 17.05 -1.20
CA LYS A 53 -4.18 18.42 -1.24
C LYS A 53 -3.64 18.79 -2.62
N ILE A 54 -2.93 17.86 -3.26
CA ILE A 54 -2.36 18.08 -4.61
C ILE A 54 -3.49 18.24 -5.64
N LEU A 55 -4.49 17.35 -5.63
CA LEU A 55 -5.61 17.42 -6.58
C LEU A 55 -6.55 18.61 -6.33
N ALA A 56 -6.58 19.16 -5.10
CA ALA A 56 -7.34 20.36 -4.79
C ALA A 56 -6.66 21.65 -5.28
N ILE A 57 -5.36 21.61 -5.60
CA ILE A 57 -4.62 22.75 -6.16
C ILE A 57 -4.86 22.89 -7.67
N ASP A 58 -5.25 21.80 -8.36
CA ASP A 58 -5.52 21.77 -9.81
C ASP A 58 -7.00 21.97 -10.18
N ILE A 59 -7.83 22.50 -9.26
CA ILE A 59 -9.23 22.93 -9.55
C ILE A 59 -9.34 24.44 -9.47
#